data_AF-A0A6G3ZRG4-F1
#
_entry.id   AF-A0A6G3ZRG4-F1
#
_cell.length_a   1.000
_cell.length_b   1.000
_cell.length_c   1.000
_cell.angle_alpha   90.00
_cell.angle_beta   90.00
_cell.angle_gamma   90.00
#
_symmetry.space_group_name_H-M   'P 1'
#
loop_
_entity.id
_entity.type
_entity.pdbx_description
1 polymer ?
#
loop_
_entity_poly.entity_id
_entity_poly.type
_entity_poly.pdbx_seq_one_letter_code
_entity_poly.pdbx_strand_id
1 'polypeptide(L)'
;MKKRLKKKLGLPWLYPNNVLQNAIRLNRQNKRNKSWYVLLYEFIPIGAKDYEALCKEYWDDEIQTSKYAYATHWLITLCYYDHNIPRILIAPTASDGSSPSISPVGMTVYDRKNPPELDSVLRTFNQNVETMNNDKYWK
;
A
#
# COMPACT_ATOMS: atom_id res chain seq x y z
N MET A 1 -12.26 4.01 25.66
CA MET A 1 -11.53 5.31 25.57
C MET A 1 -12.32 6.28 24.67
N LYS A 2 -12.73 7.45 25.19
CA LYS A 2 -13.66 8.39 24.49
C LYS A 2 -13.02 8.94 23.19
N LYS A 3 -13.78 8.95 22.07
CA LYS A 3 -13.36 9.47 20.74
C LYS A 3 -12.64 10.83 20.80
N ARG A 4 -13.03 11.69 21.74
CA ARG A 4 -12.52 13.04 21.93
C ARG A 4 -11.06 13.11 22.40
N LEU A 5 -10.61 12.13 23.20
CA LEU A 5 -9.21 12.04 23.64
C LEU A 5 -8.30 11.57 22.50
N LYS A 6 -8.76 10.62 21.69
CA LYS A 6 -8.00 10.11 20.53
C LYS A 6 -7.68 11.21 19.50
N LYS A 7 -8.66 12.10 19.25
CA LYS A 7 -8.49 13.26 18.36
C LYS A 7 -7.53 14.32 18.91
N LYS A 8 -7.50 14.49 20.24
CA LYS A 8 -6.61 15.44 20.93
C LYS A 8 -5.15 14.95 21.02
N LEU A 9 -4.94 13.63 21.05
CA LEU A 9 -3.63 13.01 21.21
C LEU A 9 -2.84 12.89 19.89
N GLY A 10 -3.37 13.35 18.75
CA GLY A 10 -2.69 13.26 17.46
C GLY A 10 -2.30 11.83 17.07
N LEU A 11 -3.01 10.83 17.61
CA LEU A 11 -2.65 9.43 17.43
C LEU A 11 -2.79 9.06 15.94
N PRO A 12 -1.88 8.24 15.38
CA PRO A 12 -1.82 7.91 13.95
C PRO A 12 -3.10 7.28 13.39
N TRP A 13 -4.01 6.81 14.26
CA TRP A 13 -5.33 6.25 13.97
C TRP A 13 -6.38 7.24 13.43
N LEU A 14 -5.97 8.39 12.91
CA LEU A 14 -6.84 9.49 12.49
C LEU A 14 -7.16 9.48 11.00
N TYR A 15 -6.53 8.61 10.22
CA TYR A 15 -6.82 8.54 8.80
C TYR A 15 -8.10 7.76 8.52
N PRO A 16 -9.00 8.29 7.66
CA PRO A 16 -10.31 7.71 7.43
C PRO A 16 -10.25 6.31 6.79
N ASN A 17 -9.13 5.97 6.15
CA ASN A 17 -8.98 4.73 5.41
C ASN A 17 -7.98 3.81 6.10
N ASN A 18 -8.42 2.62 6.50
CA ASN A 18 -7.51 1.55 6.89
C ASN A 18 -7.32 0.58 5.71
N VAL A 19 -6.25 0.83 4.95
CA VAL A 19 -5.97 0.15 3.69
C VAL A 19 -5.55 -1.31 3.94
N LEU A 20 -4.82 -1.56 5.04
CA LEU A 20 -4.44 -2.92 5.46
C LEU A 20 -5.66 -3.76 5.82
N GLN A 21 -6.56 -3.26 6.66
CA GLN A 21 -7.78 -3.97 7.03
C GLN A 21 -8.66 -4.23 5.81
N ASN A 22 -8.73 -3.29 4.87
CA ASN A 22 -9.41 -3.50 3.60
C ASN A 22 -8.77 -4.63 2.79
N ALA A 23 -7.43 -4.68 2.69
CA ALA A 23 -6.72 -5.74 2.00
C ALA A 23 -6.94 -7.11 2.64
N ILE A 24 -6.82 -7.20 3.98
CA ILE A 24 -7.10 -8.42 4.76
C ILE A 24 -8.53 -8.91 4.51
N ARG A 25 -9.50 -7.99 4.58
CA ARG A 25 -10.91 -8.31 4.34
C ARG A 25 -11.13 -8.86 2.94
N LEU A 26 -10.57 -8.22 1.92
CA LEU A 26 -10.68 -8.64 0.52
C LEU A 26 -9.96 -9.96 0.24
N ASN A 27 -8.87 -10.24 0.97
CA ASN A 27 -8.11 -11.48 0.83
C ASN A 27 -8.87 -12.70 1.37
N ARG A 28 -9.64 -12.52 2.44
CA ARG A 28 -10.43 -13.58 3.09
C ARG A 28 -11.77 -13.86 2.40
N GLN A 29 -12.24 -12.96 1.54
CA GLN A 29 -13.53 -13.12 0.88
C GLN A 29 -13.50 -14.18 -0.22
N ASN A 30 -14.67 -14.77 -0.50
CA ASN A 30 -14.82 -15.70 -1.63
C ASN A 30 -14.57 -14.97 -2.94
N LYS A 31 -13.45 -15.29 -3.57
CA LYS A 31 -12.91 -14.61 -4.75
C LYS A 31 -13.82 -14.77 -5.97
N ARG A 32 -14.54 -15.90 -6.13
CA ARG A 32 -15.30 -16.23 -7.35
C ARG A 32 -16.37 -15.21 -7.77
N ASN A 33 -16.89 -14.41 -6.83
CA ASN A 33 -18.06 -13.55 -7.05
C ASN A 33 -17.74 -12.05 -6.97
N LYS A 34 -16.47 -11.64 -7.00
CA LYS A 34 -16.08 -10.24 -6.75
C LYS A 34 -15.33 -9.62 -7.92
N SER A 35 -15.77 -8.45 -8.38
CA SER A 35 -15.03 -7.62 -9.33
C SER A 35 -13.69 -7.13 -8.79
N TRP A 36 -13.44 -7.24 -7.48
CA TRP A 36 -12.17 -6.90 -6.88
C TRP A 36 -11.84 -7.84 -5.72
N TYR A 37 -10.65 -8.44 -5.75
CA TYR A 37 -10.15 -9.24 -4.63
C TYR A 37 -8.64 -9.11 -4.47
N VAL A 38 -8.15 -9.38 -3.26
CA VAL A 38 -6.71 -9.41 -2.95
C VAL A 38 -6.26 -10.87 -2.95
N LEU A 39 -5.29 -11.21 -3.79
CA LEU A 39 -4.70 -12.54 -3.83
C LEU A 39 -3.68 -12.70 -2.71
N LEU A 40 -2.78 -11.73 -2.55
CA LEU A 40 -1.72 -11.67 -1.54
C LEU A 40 -1.50 -10.23 -1.07
N TYR A 41 -0.96 -10.08 0.13
CA TYR A 41 -0.49 -8.79 0.61
C TYR A 41 0.71 -8.99 1.53
N GLU A 42 1.58 -7.99 1.58
CA GLU A 42 2.70 -7.89 2.50
C GLU A 42 2.67 -6.54 3.20
N PHE A 43 3.06 -6.53 4.47
CA PHE A 43 3.06 -5.36 5.33
C PHE A 43 4.39 -5.24 6.04
N ILE A 44 5.21 -4.29 5.61
CA ILE A 44 6.62 -4.20 5.98
C ILE A 44 6.97 -2.78 6.44
N PRO A 45 7.86 -2.60 7.44
CA PRO A 45 8.34 -1.27 7.79
C PRO A 45 9.04 -0.58 6.61
N ILE A 46 8.90 0.75 6.51
CA ILE A 46 9.64 1.55 5.53
C ILE A 46 11.07 1.74 6.07
N GLY A 47 12.07 1.43 5.24
CA GLY A 47 13.46 1.68 5.55
C GLY A 47 13.80 3.18 5.52
N ALA A 48 14.96 3.55 6.07
CA ALA A 48 15.32 4.97 6.22
C ALA A 48 15.51 5.67 4.87
N LYS A 49 16.12 5.00 3.89
CA LYS A 49 16.35 5.56 2.56
C LYS A 49 15.05 5.69 1.79
N ASP A 50 14.22 4.65 1.82
CA ASP A 50 12.90 4.67 1.17
C ASP A 50 12.01 5.76 1.78
N TYR A 51 12.07 5.97 3.10
CA TYR A 51 11.32 7.03 3.79
C TYR A 51 11.81 8.43 3.41
N GLU A 52 13.11 8.70 3.49
CA GLU A 52 13.70 10.00 3.12
C GLU A 52 13.25 10.43 1.74
N ALA A 53 13.21 9.46 0.85
CA ALA A 53 13.11 9.72 -0.54
C ALA A 53 11.64 9.76 -1.00
N LEU A 54 10.75 8.94 -0.40
CA LEU A 54 9.29 9.19 -0.41
C LEU A 54 8.97 10.61 0.08
N CYS A 55 9.60 11.05 1.17
CA CYS A 55 9.34 12.38 1.70
C CYS A 55 9.76 13.48 0.73
N LYS A 56 10.88 13.29 0.02
CA LYS A 56 11.42 14.23 -0.95
C LYS A 56 10.57 14.36 -2.22
N GLU A 57 10.04 13.25 -2.76
CA GLU A 57 9.20 13.30 -3.97
C GLU A 57 7.85 13.97 -3.71
N TYR A 58 7.25 13.69 -2.57
CA TYR A 58 5.94 14.25 -2.20
C TYR A 58 6.06 15.39 -1.20
N TRP A 59 7.14 16.15 -1.30
CA TRP A 59 7.35 17.36 -0.53
C TRP A 59 6.42 18.46 -1.03
N ASP A 60 5.76 19.16 -0.12
CA ASP A 60 4.93 20.32 -0.41
C ASP A 60 5.63 21.56 0.17
N ASP A 61 6.06 22.46 -0.71
CA ASP A 61 6.78 23.68 -0.35
C ASP A 61 5.89 24.70 0.38
N GLU A 62 4.58 24.71 0.13
CA GLU A 62 3.67 25.69 0.76
C GLU A 62 3.50 25.39 2.25
N ILE A 63 3.30 24.12 2.60
CA ILE A 63 3.11 23.66 3.97
C ILE A 63 4.41 23.16 4.62
N GLN A 64 5.53 23.18 3.89
CA GLN A 64 6.86 22.72 4.32
C GLN A 64 6.85 21.33 4.97
N THR A 65 6.12 20.39 4.37
CA THR A 65 6.08 19.01 4.85
C THR A 65 5.77 18.05 3.72
N SER A 66 6.17 16.79 3.89
CA SER A 66 5.76 15.74 2.97
C SER A 66 4.34 15.29 3.25
N LYS A 67 3.56 15.08 2.19
CA LYS A 67 2.26 14.41 2.24
C LYS A 67 2.31 13.06 2.97
N TYR A 68 3.46 12.40 2.97
CA TYR A 68 3.66 11.06 3.54
C TYR A 68 4.55 11.04 4.79
N ALA A 69 4.73 12.17 5.48
CA ALA A 69 5.51 12.23 6.72
C ALA A 69 5.00 11.32 7.87
N TYR A 70 3.77 10.80 7.77
CA TYR A 70 3.20 9.84 8.72
C TYR A 70 3.55 8.38 8.42
N ALA A 71 4.10 8.11 7.23
CA ALA A 71 4.27 6.77 6.71
C ALA A 71 5.39 6.04 7.47
N THR A 72 5.07 4.86 7.97
CA THR A 72 6.02 3.99 8.69
C THR A 72 6.08 2.59 8.10
N HIS A 73 5.06 2.19 7.32
CA HIS A 73 4.99 0.87 6.70
C HIS A 73 4.56 0.95 5.24
N TRP A 74 5.14 0.10 4.41
CA TRP A 74 4.63 -0.23 3.09
C TRP A 74 3.56 -1.31 3.21
N LEU A 75 2.45 -1.08 2.52
CA LEU A 75 1.46 -2.11 2.21
C LEU A 75 1.58 -2.43 0.72
N ILE A 76 1.98 -3.66 0.41
CA ILE A 76 2.07 -4.18 -0.95
C ILE A 76 0.92 -5.16 -1.14
N THR A 77 0.11 -4.98 -2.18
CA THR A 77 -1.03 -5.86 -2.46
C THR A 77 -0.99 -6.36 -3.88
N LEU A 78 -1.14 -7.67 -4.07
CA LEU A 78 -1.46 -8.26 -5.35
C LEU A 78 -2.98 -8.45 -5.40
N CYS A 79 -3.64 -7.71 -6.28
CA CYS A 79 -5.09 -7.73 -6.42
C CYS A 79 -5.52 -7.96 -7.86
N TYR A 80 -6.75 -8.41 -8.04
CA TYR A 80 -7.36 -8.62 -9.35
C TYR A 80 -8.58 -7.72 -9.50
N TYR A 81 -8.69 -7.08 -10.66
CA TYR A 81 -9.90 -6.39 -11.11
C TYR A 81 -10.61 -7.26 -12.15
N ASP A 82 -11.92 -7.43 -11.99
CA ASP A 82 -12.82 -8.23 -12.83
C ASP A 82 -12.26 -9.62 -13.17
N HIS A 83 -11.59 -10.27 -12.22
CA HIS A 83 -10.93 -11.59 -12.36
C HIS A 83 -9.82 -11.70 -13.41
N ASN A 84 -9.55 -10.65 -14.17
CA ASN A 84 -8.77 -10.76 -15.40
C ASN A 84 -7.44 -10.00 -15.33
N ILE A 85 -7.39 -8.90 -14.58
CA ILE A 85 -6.24 -8.00 -14.62
C ILE A 85 -5.56 -8.01 -13.26
N PRO A 86 -4.41 -8.70 -13.10
CA PRO A 86 -3.60 -8.55 -11.91
C PRO A 86 -3.10 -7.11 -11.82
N ARG A 87 -2.92 -6.63 -10.59
CA ARG A 87 -2.26 -5.36 -10.29
C ARG A 87 -1.47 -5.53 -9.00
N ILE A 88 -0.28 -4.94 -8.97
CA ILE A 88 0.49 -4.80 -7.73
C ILE A 88 0.35 -3.35 -7.30
N LEU A 89 -0.20 -3.11 -6.12
CA LEU A 89 -0.37 -1.78 -5.55
C LEU A 89 0.52 -1.62 -4.33
N ILE A 90 1.18 -0.47 -4.22
CA ILE A 90 2.08 -0.13 -3.12
C ILE A 90 1.56 1.15 -2.48
N ALA A 91 1.24 1.09 -1.18
CA ALA A 91 0.75 2.23 -0.43
C ALA A 91 1.59 2.48 0.82
N PRO A 92 2.03 3.72 1.08
CA PRO A 92 2.56 4.11 2.38
C PRO A 92 1.42 4.20 3.39
N THR A 93 1.68 3.69 4.58
CA THR A 93 0.69 3.59 5.66
C THR A 93 1.36 3.88 7.01
N ALA A 94 0.56 4.27 7.99
CA ALA A 94 0.96 4.22 9.38
C ALA A 94 1.07 2.76 9.86
N SER A 95 1.63 2.54 11.06
CA SER A 95 1.87 1.20 11.60
C SER A 95 0.60 0.39 11.88
N ASP A 96 -0.55 1.04 11.92
CA ASP A 96 -1.86 0.42 12.02
C ASP A 96 -2.51 0.12 10.65
N GLY A 97 -1.80 0.41 9.56
CA GLY A 97 -2.28 0.26 8.18
C GLY A 97 -3.20 1.38 7.70
N SER A 98 -3.32 2.47 8.46
CA SER A 98 -4.12 3.63 8.08
C SER A 98 -3.38 4.56 7.11
N SER A 99 -4.13 5.21 6.22
CA SER A 99 -3.61 6.17 5.26
C SER A 99 -4.66 7.26 4.94
N PRO A 100 -4.26 8.54 4.79
CA PRO A 100 -5.13 9.63 4.35
C PRO A 100 -5.74 9.37 2.97
N SER A 101 -5.13 8.51 2.15
CA SER A 101 -5.57 8.17 0.79
C SER A 101 -5.76 6.66 0.63
N ILE A 102 -6.74 6.26 -0.18
CA ILE A 102 -6.85 4.88 -0.67
C ILE A 102 -5.99 4.63 -1.91
N SER A 103 -5.53 5.69 -2.58
CA SER A 103 -4.75 5.59 -3.80
C SER A 103 -3.31 5.20 -3.46
N PRO A 104 -2.76 4.17 -4.10
CA PRO A 104 -1.37 3.77 -3.92
C PRO A 104 -0.42 4.82 -4.51
N VAL A 105 0.83 4.84 -4.05
CA VAL A 105 1.91 5.64 -4.66
C VAL A 105 2.58 4.89 -5.80
N GLY A 106 2.58 3.55 -5.77
CA GLY A 106 3.11 2.70 -6.82
C GLY A 106 2.06 1.75 -7.35
N MET A 107 1.98 1.58 -8.67
CA MET A 107 1.06 0.64 -9.29
C MET A 107 1.69 -0.02 -10.52
N THR A 108 1.83 -1.35 -10.47
CA THR A 108 2.16 -2.16 -11.65
C THR A 108 0.85 -2.62 -12.29
N VAL A 109 0.60 -2.19 -13.53
CA VAL A 109 -0.57 -2.60 -14.33
C VAL A 109 -0.09 -3.48 -15.46
N TYR A 110 -0.74 -4.63 -15.63
CA TYR A 110 -0.43 -5.57 -16.70
C TYR A 110 -1.40 -5.40 -17.88
N ASP A 111 -0.93 -5.74 -19.08
CA ASP A 111 -1.74 -5.66 -20.30
C ASP A 111 -2.94 -6.62 -20.21
N ARG A 112 -4.14 -6.08 -20.44
CA ARG A 112 -5.38 -6.85 -20.47
C ARG A 112 -5.45 -7.77 -21.70
N LYS A 113 -4.88 -7.35 -22.83
CA LYS A 113 -4.92 -8.13 -24.07
C LYS A 113 -3.96 -9.32 -24.04
N ASN A 114 -2.87 -9.18 -23.29
CA ASN A 114 -1.86 -10.22 -23.10
C ASN A 114 -1.56 -10.35 -21.60
N PRO A 115 -2.48 -10.96 -20.82
CA PRO A 115 -2.29 -11.09 -19.38
C PRO A 115 -1.06 -11.97 -19.11
N PRO A 116 -0.16 -11.54 -18.20
CA PRO A 116 1.00 -12.33 -17.81
C PRO A 116 0.55 -13.61 -17.09
N GLU A 117 1.39 -14.63 -17.16
CA GLU A 117 1.24 -15.81 -16.31
C GLU A 117 1.33 -15.44 -14.82
N LEU A 118 0.53 -16.11 -13.99
CA LEU A 118 0.50 -15.86 -12.55
C LEU A 118 1.90 -15.96 -11.91
N ASP A 119 2.71 -16.94 -12.32
CA ASP A 119 4.07 -17.12 -11.79
C ASP A 119 5.01 -15.96 -12.13
N SER A 120 4.78 -15.27 -13.25
CA SER A 120 5.50 -14.04 -13.60
C SER A 120 5.10 -12.91 -12.66
N VAL A 121 3.80 -12.73 -12.43
CA VAL A 121 3.26 -11.72 -11.52
C VAL A 121 3.73 -11.94 -10.07
N LEU A 122 3.72 -13.19 -9.60
CA LEU A 122 4.20 -13.56 -8.27
C LEU A 122 5.70 -13.28 -8.12
N ARG A 123 6.51 -13.51 -9.17
CA ARG A 123 7.92 -13.14 -9.17
C ARG A 123 8.11 -11.63 -9.02
N THR A 124 7.36 -10.82 -9.77
CA THR A 124 7.42 -9.35 -9.62
C THR A 124 6.98 -8.91 -8.23
N PHE A 125 5.93 -9.51 -7.68
CA PHE A 125 5.48 -9.22 -6.32
C PHE A 125 6.56 -9.51 -5.27
N ASN A 126 7.15 -10.70 -5.31
CA ASN A 126 8.21 -11.09 -4.38
C ASN A 126 9.46 -10.22 -4.52
N GLN A 127 9.83 -9.84 -5.75
CA GLN A 127 10.92 -8.90 -6.00
C GLN A 127 10.65 -7.54 -5.34
N ASN A 128 9.43 -7.00 -5.47
CA ASN A 128 9.09 -5.73 -4.81
C ASN A 128 9.19 -5.84 -3.28
N VAL A 129 8.67 -6.92 -2.70
CA VAL A 129 8.76 -7.19 -1.26
C VAL A 129 10.21 -7.28 -0.80
N GLU A 130 11.03 -8.05 -1.50
CA GLU A 130 12.45 -8.22 -1.18
C GLU A 130 13.20 -6.89 -1.31
N THR A 131 12.91 -6.10 -2.34
CA THR A 131 13.64 -4.85 -2.56
C THR A 131 13.32 -3.81 -1.49
N MET A 132 12.05 -3.71 -1.06
CA MET A 132 11.66 -2.83 0.05
C MET A 132 12.16 -3.31 1.42
N ASN A 133 12.17 -4.62 1.67
CA ASN A 133 12.78 -5.17 2.89
C ASN A 133 14.28 -4.84 2.99
N ASN A 134 14.95 -4.64 1.86
CA ASN A 134 16.36 -4.28 1.79
C ASN A 134 16.62 -2.76 1.79
N ASP A 135 15.59 -1.91 1.91
CA ASP A 135 15.72 -0.43 1.84
C ASP A 135 16.46 0.02 0.57
N LYS A 136 16.18 -0.68 -0.55
CA LYS A 136 16.84 -0.51 -1.84
C LYS A 136 15.93 0.15 -2.87
N TYR A 137 14.67 0.49 -2.55
CA TYR A 137 13.70 0.87 -3.56
C TYR A 137 12.56 1.75 -3.10
N TRP A 138 12.45 2.90 -3.77
CA TRP A 138 11.21 3.69 -3.84
C TRP A 138 11.05 4.38 -5.20
N LYS A 139 11.81 3.99 -6.24
CA LYS A 139 11.85 4.68 -7.55
C LYS A 139 10.99 4.08 -8.66
#